data_AF-A0A1V5KV24-F1
#
_entry.id   AF-A0A1V5KV24-F1
#
_cell.length_a   1.000
_cell.length_b   1.000
_cell.length_c   1.000
_cell.angle_alpha   90.00
_cell.angle_beta   90.00
_cell.angle_gamma   90.00
#
_symmetry.space_group_name_H-M   'P 1'
#
loop_
_entity.id
_entity.type
_entity.pdbx_description
1 polymer ?
#
loop_
_entity_poly.entity_id
_entity_poly.type
_entity_poly.pdbx_seq_one_letter_code
_entity_poly.pdbx_strand_id
1 'polypeptide(L)'
;MRMKTRVTLTVDPKVSHRTKDVARRQGISLSALVEKLLAEASGPIQKEHRTTFSQRWKGQMQLTDQTDERTARLRAKYQLNG
;
A
#
# COMPACT_ATOMS: atom_id res chain seq x y z
N MET A 1 13.79 4.40 -10.39
CA MET A 1 14.37 3.92 -9.12
C MET A 1 13.57 4.49 -7.97
N ARG A 2 12.98 3.65 -7.11
CA ARG A 2 12.36 4.13 -5.86
C ARG A 2 13.49 4.46 -4.89
N MET A 3 13.54 5.69 -4.36
CA MET A 3 14.56 6.08 -3.39
C MET A 3 14.36 5.25 -2.12
N LYS A 4 15.43 4.60 -1.64
CA LYS A 4 15.43 3.86 -0.37
C LYS A 4 15.77 4.83 0.77
N THR A 5 15.09 4.69 1.90
CA THR A 5 15.42 5.44 3.12
C THR A 5 16.68 4.85 3.76
N ARG A 6 17.67 5.69 4.07
CA ARG A 6 18.88 5.26 4.79
C ARG A 6 18.54 5.08 6.27
N VAL A 7 18.84 3.90 6.80
CA VAL A 7 18.72 3.57 8.23
C VAL A 7 20.09 3.14 8.75
N THR A 8 20.51 3.64 9.91
CA THR A 8 21.73 3.22 10.60
C THR A 8 21.34 2.30 11.75
N LEU A 9 21.91 1.10 11.80
CA LEU A 9 21.61 0.09 12.82
C LEU A 9 22.91 -0.31 13.54
N THR A 10 22.85 -0.43 14.87
CA THR A 10 23.93 -1.00 15.67
C THR A 10 23.74 -2.50 15.77
N VAL A 11 24.76 -3.27 15.41
CA VAL A 11 24.75 -4.74 15.47
C VAL A 11 26.08 -5.24 16.03
N ASP A 12 26.08 -6.45 16.57
CA ASP A 12 27.32 -7.11 16.99
C ASP A 12 28.30 -7.23 15.80
N PRO A 13 29.60 -6.91 15.99
CA PRO A 13 30.60 -7.03 14.94
C PRO A 13 30.66 -8.41 14.27
N LYS A 14 30.56 -9.49 15.05
CA LYS A 14 30.57 -10.88 14.55
C LYS A 14 29.35 -11.15 13.66
N VAL A 15 28.20 -10.58 14.01
CA VAL A 15 26.97 -10.67 13.20
C VAL A 15 27.13 -9.91 11.89
N SER A 16 27.78 -8.73 11.90
CA SER A 16 28.05 -7.95 10.67
C SER A 16 28.89 -8.74 9.67
N HIS A 17 29.97 -9.39 10.12
CA HIS A 17 30.82 -10.22 9.26
C HIS A 17 30.07 -11.42 8.69
N ARG A 18 29.42 -12.20 9.56
CA ARG A 18 28.67 -13.40 9.14
C ARG A 18 27.57 -13.07 8.14
N THR A 19 26.85 -11.96 8.36
CA THR A 19 25.75 -11.54 7.48
C THR A 19 26.26 -11.13 6.09
N LYS A 20 27.43 -10.48 6.00
CA LYS A 20 28.05 -10.16 4.69
C LYS A 20 28.41 -11.43 3.92
N ASP A 21 28.92 -12.45 4.58
CA ASP A 21 29.27 -13.71 3.91
C ASP A 21 28.03 -14.47 3.43
N VAL A 22 26.95 -14.46 4.21
CA VAL A 22 25.65 -14.99 3.79
C VAL A 22 25.12 -14.24 2.56
N ALA A 23 25.15 -12.91 2.58
CA ALA A 23 24.69 -12.09 1.45
C ALA A 23 25.51 -12.37 0.18
N ARG A 24 26.83 -12.50 0.29
CA ARG A 24 27.72 -12.88 -0.83
C ARG A 24 27.39 -14.24 -1.39
N ARG A 25 27.17 -15.25 -0.54
CA ARG A 25 26.78 -16.61 -0.98
C ARG A 25 25.44 -16.62 -1.72
N GLN A 26 24.55 -15.69 -1.39
CA GLN A 26 23.25 -15.52 -2.05
C GLN A 26 23.31 -14.59 -3.27
N GLY A 27 24.47 -14.01 -3.60
CA GLY A 27 24.62 -13.07 -4.72
C GLY A 27 23.92 -11.73 -4.53
N ILE A 28 23.59 -11.34 -3.29
CA ILE A 28 22.87 -10.11 -2.97
C ILE A 28 23.69 -9.19 -2.06
N SER A 29 23.31 -7.91 -1.98
CA SER A 29 23.92 -6.97 -1.03
C SER A 29 23.43 -7.22 0.40
N LEU A 30 24.23 -6.79 1.38
CA LEU A 30 23.81 -6.78 2.79
C LEU A 30 22.50 -6.00 2.99
N SER A 31 22.36 -4.86 2.31
CA SER A 31 21.15 -4.03 2.37
C SER A 31 19.92 -4.76 1.83
N ALA A 32 20.06 -5.54 0.76
CA ALA A 32 18.97 -6.35 0.21
C ALA A 32 18.58 -7.50 1.15
N LEU A 33 19.57 -8.13 1.79
CA LEU A 33 19.32 -9.16 2.81
C LEU A 33 18.56 -8.61 4.02
N VAL A 34 19.00 -7.45 4.53
CA VAL A 34 18.32 -6.78 5.66
C VAL A 34 16.90 -6.37 5.28
N GLU A 35 16.70 -5.80 4.10
CA GLU A 35 15.37 -5.42 3.60
C GLU A 35 14.45 -6.63 3.47
N LYS A 36 14.95 -7.77 2.97
CA LYS A 36 14.19 -9.02 2.89
C LYS A 36 13.75 -9.51 4.28
N LEU A 37 14.68 -9.57 5.23
CA LEU A 37 14.38 -10.01 6.60
C LEU A 37 13.39 -9.07 7.30
N LEU A 38 13.54 -7.75 7.11
CA LEU A 38 12.59 -6.77 7.64
C LEU A 38 11.21 -6.92 7.02
N ALA A 39 11.11 -7.18 5.71
CA ALA A 39 9.84 -7.41 5.03
C ALA A 39 9.16 -8.70 5.50
N GLU A 40 9.93 -9.77 5.73
CA GLU A 40 9.41 -11.02 6.32
C GLU A 40 8.92 -10.80 7.75
N ALA A 41 9.68 -10.06 8.57
CA ALA A 41 9.34 -9.78 9.96
C ALA A 41 8.17 -8.80 10.13
N SER A 42 8.05 -7.79 9.26
CA SER A 42 6.96 -6.81 9.31
C SER A 42 5.63 -7.37 8.82
N GLY A 43 5.63 -8.55 8.19
CA GLY A 43 4.50 -9.05 7.44
C GLY A 43 4.20 -8.21 6.20
N PRO A 44 3.09 -8.52 5.49
CA PRO A 44 2.70 -7.76 4.31
C PRO A 44 2.52 -6.29 4.69
N ILE A 45 3.22 -5.40 3.98
CA ILE A 45 2.96 -3.96 4.03
C ILE A 45 1.48 -3.81 3.73
N GLN A 46 0.69 -3.43 4.74
CA GLN A 46 -0.67 -2.99 4.52
C GLN A 46 -0.52 -1.84 3.53
N LYS A 47 -0.88 -2.08 2.25
CA LYS A 47 -1.06 -0.98 1.31
C LYS A 47 -1.96 -0.04 2.06
N GLU A 48 -1.47 1.17 2.37
CA GLU A 48 -2.28 2.19 3.02
C GLU A 48 -3.67 2.06 2.43
N HIS A 49 -4.67 1.85 3.28
CA HIS A 49 -6.07 1.88 2.87
C HIS A 49 -6.33 3.30 2.40
N ARG A 50 -5.83 3.62 1.22
CA ARG A 50 -6.02 4.85 0.52
C ARG A 50 -7.43 4.70 0.02
N THR A 51 -8.36 5.14 0.87
CA THR A 51 -9.79 5.15 0.62
C THR A 51 -9.96 5.49 -0.84
N THR A 52 -10.41 4.53 -1.64
CA THR A 52 -10.46 4.73 -3.08
C THR A 52 -11.37 5.93 -3.33
N PHE A 53 -11.16 6.64 -4.45
CA PHE A 53 -12.03 7.77 -4.80
C PHE A 53 -13.51 7.37 -4.63
N SER A 54 -13.90 6.22 -5.17
CA SER A 54 -15.26 5.67 -5.02
C SER A 54 -15.68 5.46 -3.55
N GLN A 55 -14.80 4.98 -2.66
CA GLN A 55 -15.12 4.84 -1.23
C GLN A 55 -15.27 6.20 -0.53
N ARG A 56 -14.46 7.20 -0.88
CA ARG A 56 -14.53 8.54 -0.30
C ARG A 56 -15.86 9.24 -0.66
N TRP A 57 -16.35 9.02 -1.87
CA TRP A 57 -17.54 9.68 -2.39
C TRP A 57 -18.83 8.86 -2.27
N LYS A 58 -18.75 7.60 -1.81
CA LYS A 58 -19.92 6.73 -1.61
C LYS A 58 -20.86 7.37 -0.60
N GLY A 59 -22.09 7.69 -1.03
CA GLY A 59 -23.11 8.30 -0.19
C GLY A 59 -23.00 9.82 0.01
N GLN A 60 -21.95 10.47 -0.52
CA GLN A 60 -21.81 11.93 -0.48
C GLN A 60 -22.26 12.63 -1.78
N MET A 61 -22.51 11.85 -2.84
CA MET A 61 -23.02 12.39 -4.10
C MET A 61 -24.53 12.63 -3.99
N GLN A 62 -24.95 13.89 -4.05
CA GLN A 62 -26.34 14.31 -4.15
C GLN A 62 -26.61 14.84 -5.55
N LEU A 63 -27.77 14.49 -6.11
CA LEU A 63 -28.23 15.01 -7.39
C LEU A 63 -28.75 16.43 -7.19
N THR A 64 -28.20 17.39 -7.94
CA THR A 64 -28.62 18.80 -7.89
C THR A 64 -30.07 18.97 -8.37
N ASP A 65 -30.47 18.26 -9.44
CA ASP A 65 -31.82 18.33 -10.01
C ASP A 65 -32.55 17.00 -9.88
N GLN A 66 -33.49 16.95 -8.93
CA GLN A 66 -34.23 15.75 -8.58
C GLN A 66 -35.50 15.54 -9.42
N THR A 67 -35.92 16.57 -10.18
CA THR A 67 -37.18 16.64 -10.92
C THR A 67 -37.05 16.45 -12.43
N ASP A 68 -35.82 16.31 -12.96
CA ASP A 68 -35.61 16.05 -14.38
C ASP A 68 -36.04 14.61 -14.77
N GLU A 69 -36.67 14.45 -15.94
CA GLU A 69 -37.09 13.16 -16.49
C GLU A 69 -35.90 12.21 -16.67
N ARG A 70 -34.71 12.74 -16.98
CA ARG A 70 -33.48 11.92 -17.04
C ARG A 70 -33.13 11.35 -15.68
N THR A 71 -33.27 12.15 -14.62
CA THR A 71 -33.01 11.70 -13.25
C THR A 71 -33.99 10.60 -12.84
N ALA A 72 -35.27 10.72 -13.19
CA ALA A 72 -36.28 9.69 -12.93
C ALA A 72 -35.96 8.37 -13.63
N ARG A 73 -35.58 8.41 -14.92
CA ARG A 73 -35.15 7.22 -15.68
C ARG A 73 -33.90 6.56 -15.09
N LEU A 74 -32.93 7.36 -14.66
CA LEU A 74 -31.70 6.85 -14.05
C LEU A 74 -31.97 6.19 -12.68
N ARG A 75 -32.84 6.77 -11.85
CA ARG A 75 -33.24 6.17 -10.58
C ARG A 75 -33.92 4.81 -10.77
N ALA A 76 -34.86 4.71 -11.72
CA ALA A 76 -35.54 3.46 -12.04
C ALA A 76 -34.57 2.38 -12.55
N LYS A 77 -33.61 2.76 -13.41
CA LYS A 77 -32.62 1.84 -13.98
C LYS A 77 -31.64 1.30 -12.94
N TYR A 78 -31.17 2.13 -12.02
CA TYR A 78 -30.15 1.77 -11.03
C TYR A 78 -30.73 1.43 -9.65
N GLN A 79 -32.06 1.36 -9.50
CA GLN A 79 -32.75 1.05 -8.24
C GLN A 79 -32.29 1.96 -7.10
N LEU A 80 -32.04 3.23 -7.41
CA LEU A 80 -31.63 4.25 -6.43
C LEU A 80 -32.88 4.70 -5.67
N ASN A 81 -33.41 3.82 -4.82
CA ASN A 81 -34.48 4.10 -3.88
C ASN A 81 -33.82 4.50 -2.55
N GLY A 82 -33.57 5.80 -2.42
CA GLY A 82 -33.26 6.46 -1.15
C GLY A 82 -34.42 7.32 -0.75
#